data_AF-A0A435IUF8-F1
#
_entry.id   AF-A0A435IUF8-F1
#
_cell.length_a   1.000
_cell.length_b   1.000
_cell.length_c   1.000
_cell.angle_alpha   90.00
_cell.angle_beta   90.00
_cell.angle_gamma   90.00
#
_symmetry.space_group_name_H-M   'P 1'
#
loop_
_entity.id
_entity.type
_entity.pdbx_description
1 polymer ?
#
loop_
_entity_poly.entity_id
_entity_poly.type
_entity_poly.pdbx_seq_one_letter_code
_entity_poly.pdbx_strand_id
1 'polypeptide(L)' 'TEAAAMKVALSLGADEAALREKMKDPTINEALAKTYDLANKLAITGTPSYVVGNEVVFGALGQEVLAEKIEAAKAAL' A
#
# COMPACT_ATOMS: atom_id res chain seq x y z
N THR A 1 -3.73 -12.57 13.00
CA THR A 1 -5.01 -12.69 13.75
C THR A 1 -5.38 -11.32 14.28
N GLU A 2 -6.66 -11.09 14.57
CA GLU A 2 -7.12 -9.80 15.13
C GLU A 2 -6.35 -9.43 16.41
N ALA A 3 -6.20 -10.38 17.35
CA ALA A 3 -5.49 -10.14 18.60
C ALA A 3 -4.03 -9.67 18.41
N ALA A 4 -3.32 -10.24 17.43
CA ALA A 4 -1.96 -9.81 17.11
C ALA A 4 -1.92 -8.41 16.49
N ALA A 5 -2.87 -8.10 15.59
CA ALA A 5 -2.98 -6.78 14.98
C ALA A 5 -3.34 -5.70 16.02
N MET A 6 -4.28 -6.01 16.92
CA MET A 6 -4.68 -5.12 18.02
C MET A 6 -3.49 -4.81 18.94
N LYS A 7 -2.71 -5.84 19.33
CA LYS A 7 -1.51 -5.64 20.16
C LYS A 7 -0.52 -4.66 19.54
N VAL A 8 -0.27 -4.77 18.23
CA VAL A 8 0.62 -3.84 17.51
C VAL A 8 0.02 -2.44 17.48
N ALA A 9 -1.26 -2.30 17.16
CA ALA A 9 -1.93 -1.00 17.13
C ALA A 9 -1.84 -0.26 18.48
N LEU A 10 -2.07 -0.95 19.60
CA LEU A 10 -1.93 -0.37 20.94
C LEU A 10 -0.48 0.02 21.26
N SER A 11 0.50 -0.79 20.82
CA SER A 11 1.92 -0.45 20.99
C SER A 11 2.34 0.81 20.22
N LEU A 12 1.61 1.17 19.17
CA LEU A 12 1.79 2.39 18.38
C LEU A 12 0.96 3.57 18.92
N GLY A 13 0.23 3.39 20.03
CA GLY A 13 -0.54 4.45 20.69
C GLY A 13 -1.99 4.58 20.22
N ALA A 14 -2.55 3.59 19.51
CA ALA A 14 -3.96 3.60 19.16
C ALA A 14 -4.86 3.39 20.40
N ASP A 15 -6.06 3.97 20.39
CA ASP A 15 -7.10 3.69 21.36
C ASP A 15 -7.91 2.44 20.95
N GLU A 16 -8.02 1.45 21.85
CA GLU A 16 -8.68 0.17 21.53
C GLU A 16 -10.17 0.36 21.21
N ALA A 17 -10.87 1.17 22.01
CA ALA A 17 -12.32 1.33 21.87
C ALA A 17 -12.67 2.00 20.54
N ALA A 18 -12.00 3.10 20.22
CA ALA A 18 -12.13 3.80 18.95
C ALA A 18 -11.76 2.90 17.77
N LEU A 19 -10.70 2.09 17.88
CA LEU A 19 -10.30 1.18 16.82
C LEU A 19 -11.35 0.09 16.59
N ARG A 20 -11.88 -0.52 17.65
CA ARG A 20 -12.96 -1.53 17.56
C ARG A 20 -14.24 -0.97 16.98
N GLU A 21 -14.57 0.28 17.27
CA GLU A 21 -15.70 0.96 16.65
C GLU A 21 -15.44 1.18 15.16
N LYS A 22 -14.27 1.71 14.81
CA LYS A 22 -13.94 2.03 13.42
C LYS A 22 -13.76 0.80 12.53
N MET A 23 -13.34 -0.33 13.09
CA MET A 23 -13.28 -1.62 12.37
C MET A 23 -14.64 -2.08 11.81
N LYS A 24 -15.75 -1.56 12.32
CA LYS A 24 -17.11 -1.86 11.83
C LYS A 24 -17.55 -0.97 10.67
N ASP A 25 -16.74 0.03 10.31
CA ASP A 25 -17.07 1.00 9.27
C ASP A 25 -17.08 0.32 7.88
N PRO A 26 -18.23 0.28 7.19
CA PRO A 26 -18.33 -0.37 5.89
C PRO A 26 -17.47 0.31 4.81
N THR A 27 -17.10 1.58 4.99
CA THR A 27 -16.27 2.33 4.03
C THR A 27 -14.86 1.77 3.91
N ILE A 28 -14.39 0.99 4.89
CA ILE A 28 -13.10 0.28 4.81
C ILE A 28 -13.08 -0.68 3.62
N ASN A 29 -14.17 -1.44 3.43
CA ASN A 29 -14.28 -2.38 2.31
C ASN A 29 -14.32 -1.63 0.97
N GLU A 30 -14.98 -0.48 0.92
CA GLU A 30 -15.00 0.36 -0.29
C GLU A 30 -13.61 0.92 -0.63
N ALA A 31 -12.85 1.35 0.37
CA ALA A 31 -11.49 1.84 0.19
C ALA A 31 -10.54 0.73 -0.30
N LEU A 32 -10.67 -0.48 0.26
CA LEU A 32 -9.94 -1.66 -0.21
C LEU A 32 -10.31 -1.99 -1.66
N ALA A 33 -11.61 -2.01 -1.99
CA ALA A 33 -12.07 -2.29 -3.35
C ALA A 33 -11.53 -1.28 -4.38
N LYS A 34 -11.52 0.02 -4.06
CA LYS A 34 -10.93 1.07 -4.90
C LYS A 34 -9.43 0.87 -5.11
N THR A 35 -8.73 0.46 -4.05
CA THR A 35 -7.28 0.20 -4.11
C THR A 35 -6.98 -1.00 -5.02
N TYR A 36 -7.74 -2.09 -4.90
CA TYR A 36 -7.60 -3.26 -5.78
C TYR A 36 -7.98 -2.98 -7.22
N ASP A 37 -9.02 -2.18 -7.47
CA ASP A 37 -9.39 -1.74 -8.83
C ASP A 37 -8.24 -0.97 -9.49
N LEU A 38 -7.61 -0.04 -8.77
CA LEU A 38 -6.42 0.66 -9.26
C LEU A 38 -5.27 -0.30 -9.54
N ALA A 39 -4.98 -1.23 -8.62
CA ALA A 39 -3.92 -2.22 -8.81
C ALA A 39 -4.16 -3.09 -10.06
N ASN A 40 -5.40 -3.51 -10.31
CA ASN A 40 -5.78 -4.27 -11.50
C ASN A 40 -5.59 -3.47 -12.79
N LYS A 41 -5.99 -2.18 -12.80
CA LYS A 41 -5.79 -1.27 -13.94
C LYS A 41 -4.31 -1.05 -14.25
N LEU A 42 -3.45 -1.11 -13.24
CA LEU A 42 -2.00 -1.04 -13.36
C LEU A 42 -1.34 -2.41 -13.63
N ALA A 43 -2.14 -3.47 -13.81
CA ALA A 43 -1.69 -4.85 -14.01
C ALA A 43 -0.74 -5.37 -12.90
N ILE A 44 -0.94 -4.91 -11.65
CA ILE A 44 -0.18 -5.38 -10.49
C ILE A 44 -0.67 -6.77 -10.10
N THR A 45 0.19 -7.77 -10.34
CA THR A 45 -0.12 -9.20 -10.11
C THR A 45 0.70 -9.83 -8.99
N GLY A 46 1.65 -9.10 -8.40
CA GLY A 46 2.55 -9.64 -7.38
C GLY A 46 3.12 -8.59 -6.44
N THR A 47 3.81 -9.06 -5.40
CA THR A 47 4.50 -8.22 -4.42
C THR A 47 5.98 -8.58 -4.32
N PRO A 48 6.87 -7.60 -4.05
CA PRO A 48 6.59 -6.17 -4.05
C PRO A 48 6.37 -5.65 -5.48
N SER A 49 5.61 -4.56 -5.62
CA SER A 49 5.45 -3.79 -6.85
C SER A 49 5.50 -2.31 -6.51
N TYR A 50 6.05 -1.49 -7.40
CA TYR A 50 6.27 -0.06 -7.20
C TYR A 50 5.71 0.72 -8.39
N VAL A 51 5.27 1.96 -8.16
CA VAL A 51 4.88 2.89 -9.22
C VAL A 51 5.80 4.10 -9.13
N VAL A 52 6.52 4.41 -10.21
CA VAL A 52 7.51 5.49 -10.28
C VAL A 52 7.21 6.34 -11.51
N GLY A 53 6.75 7.57 -11.31
CA GLY A 53 6.22 8.40 -12.39
C GLY A 53 5.05 7.70 -13.08
N ASN A 54 5.18 7.46 -14.38
CA ASN A 54 4.18 6.76 -15.21
C ASN A 54 4.52 5.27 -15.43
N GLU A 55 5.53 4.74 -14.76
CA GLU A 55 5.98 3.35 -14.92
C GLU A 55 5.61 2.50 -13.69
N VAL A 56 5.23 1.25 -13.93
CA VAL A 56 5.05 0.23 -12.89
C VAL A 56 6.26 -0.71 -12.91
N VAL A 57 6.93 -0.85 -11.77
CA VAL A 57 8.08 -1.74 -11.56
C VAL A 57 7.62 -2.96 -10.77
N PHE A 58 7.68 -4.13 -11.40
CA PHE A 58 7.22 -5.38 -10.79
C PHE A 58 8.36 -6.16 -10.15
N GLY A 59 8.12 -6.66 -8.94
CA GLY A 59 9.08 -7.48 -8.21
C GLY A 59 10.15 -6.70 -7.47
N ALA A 60 10.93 -7.43 -6.67
CA ALA A 60 12.05 -6.86 -5.93
C ALA A 60 13.29 -6.74 -6.84
N LEU A 61 13.34 -5.69 -7.67
CA LEU A 61 14.49 -5.43 -8.56
C LEU A 61 15.69 -4.78 -7.86
N GLY A 62 15.52 -4.39 -6.59
CA GLY A 62 16.59 -3.80 -5.78
C GLY A 62 16.69 -2.27 -5.87
N GLN A 63 17.50 -1.71 -4.99
CA GLN A 63 17.61 -0.26 -4.79
C GLN A 63 18.17 0.47 -6.02
N GLU A 64 19.18 -0.10 -6.69
CA GLU A 64 19.85 0.52 -7.84
C GLU A 64 18.85 0.78 -8.97
N VAL A 65 18.08 -0.25 -9.35
CA VAL A 65 17.05 -0.15 -10.40
C VAL A 65 15.99 0.89 -10.02
N LEU A 66 15.53 0.91 -8.77
CA LEU A 66 14.55 1.91 -8.33
C LEU A 66 15.12 3.34 -8.39
N ALA A 67 16.38 3.54 -8.02
CA ALA A 67 17.04 4.84 -8.09
C ALA A 67 17.12 5.33 -9.55
N GLU A 68 17.49 4.47 -10.50
CA GLU A 68 17.51 4.81 -11.93
C GLU A 68 16.13 5.21 -12.44
N LYS A 69 15.08 4.45 -12.06
CA LYS A 69 13.69 4.74 -12.44
C LYS A 69 13.22 6.09 -11.89
N ILE A 70 13.63 6.44 -10.67
CA ILE A 70 13.30 7.71 -10.04
C ILE A 70 13.98 8.87 -10.79
N GLU A 71 15.27 8.75 -11.11
CA GLU A 71 15.98 9.81 -11.85
C GLU A 71 15.43 10.00 -13.26
N ALA A 72 15.10 8.91 -13.96
CA ALA A 72 14.42 8.98 -15.25
C ALA A 72 13.06 9.68 -15.16
N ALA A 73 12.25 9.37 -14.13
CA ALA A 73 10.95 10.00 -13.91
C ALA A 73 11.08 11.50 -13.61
N LYS A 74 12.10 11.92 -12.85
CA LYS A 74 12.38 13.34 -12.58
C LYS A 74 12.81 14.09 -13.83
N ALA A 75 13.61 13.48 -14.70
CA ALA A 75 14.09 14.11 -15.94
C ALA A 75 12.97 14.31 -16.98
N ALA A 76 11.85 13.60 -16.85
CA ALA A 76 10.69 13.70 -17.73
C ALA A 76 9.64 14.75 -17.29
N LEU A 77 9.92 15.49 -16.20
CA LEU A 77 9.13 16.65 -15.73
C LEU A 77 9.48 17.91 -16.50
#